data_AF-A0A9F2QZ55-F1
#
_entry.id   AF-A0A9F2QZ55-F1
#
_cell.length_a   1.000
_cell.length_b   1.000
_cell.length_c   1.000
_cell.angle_alpha   90.00
_cell.angle_beta   90.00
_cell.angle_gamma   90.00
#
_symmetry.space_group_name_H-M   'P 1'
#
loop_
_entity.id
_entity.type
_entity.pdbx_description
1 polymer ?
#
loop_
_entity_poly.entity_id
_entity_poly.type
_entity_poly.pdbx_seq_one_letter_code
_entity_poly.pdbx_strand_id
1 'polypeptide(L)'
;MTIMQVFTQCFVQAYHENNKQHKFPLKAYFPYNPHSLVMAFLKHPSDLPGTSVYQHLDHLAGMLKTTVEVKGSESSDELFNNWFLLIHFGEWADLAAEQLLLSQAESSNLLWLLVFYYAPNNENQQRTQTMVEARSVCDYLTSLSRMPTISVADLQTLFSSKTSVNQPVTKHIVMHLIISFVLFIPNGRTIARELIAYFIAGGCEIPEVTGLLTHISNTASQLGVKYQCSVKLANDLLQEFQCGV
;
A
#
# COMPACT_ATOMS: atom_id res chain seq x y z
N MET A 1 -10.18 -1.96 -7.52
CA MET A 1 -9.92 -2.45 -6.14
C MET A 1 -10.65 -1.66 -5.05
N THR A 2 -11.10 -0.43 -5.30
CA THR A 2 -11.73 0.43 -4.28
C THR A 2 -13.08 -0.05 -3.74
N ILE A 3 -13.93 -0.71 -4.52
CA ILE A 3 -15.28 -1.11 -4.06
C ILE A 3 -15.23 -2.14 -2.93
N MET A 4 -14.37 -3.16 -3.05
CA MET A 4 -14.24 -4.20 -2.01
C MET A 4 -13.73 -3.63 -0.69
N GLN A 5 -12.79 -2.69 -0.75
CA GLN A 5 -12.21 -2.03 0.42
C GLN A 5 -13.21 -1.09 1.07
N VAL A 6 -13.91 -0.25 0.30
CA VAL A 6 -14.99 0.60 0.81
C VAL A 6 -16.07 -0.25 1.48
N PHE A 7 -16.47 -1.36 0.84
CA PHE A 7 -17.41 -2.29 1.45
C PHE A 7 -16.88 -2.86 2.78
N THR A 8 -15.63 -3.32 2.82
CA THR A 8 -15.02 -3.82 4.05
C THR A 8 -14.98 -2.76 5.13
N GLN A 9 -14.59 -1.54 4.80
CA GLN A 9 -14.56 -0.43 5.76
C GLN A 9 -15.94 -0.18 6.35
N CYS A 10 -16.98 -0.08 5.51
CA CYS A 10 -18.36 0.05 5.98
C CYS A 10 -18.79 -1.15 6.84
N PHE A 11 -18.43 -2.37 6.44
CA PHE A 11 -18.70 -3.58 7.21
C PHE A 11 -18.03 -3.54 8.58
N VAL A 12 -16.74 -3.20 8.66
CA VAL A 12 -15.95 -3.14 9.91
C VAL A 12 -16.51 -2.07 10.82
N GLN A 13 -16.83 -0.88 10.30
CA GLN A 13 -17.47 0.18 11.04
C GLN A 13 -18.81 -0.29 11.63
N ALA A 14 -19.69 -0.87 10.80
CA ALA A 14 -20.98 -1.40 11.25
C ALA A 14 -20.83 -2.60 12.20
N TYR A 15 -19.73 -3.35 12.12
CA TYR A 15 -19.41 -4.47 12.99
C TYR A 15 -18.97 -4.00 14.38
N HIS A 16 -18.20 -2.91 14.48
CA HIS A 16 -17.72 -2.35 15.75
C HIS A 16 -18.75 -1.44 16.42
N GLU A 17 -19.44 -0.61 15.66
CA GLU A 17 -20.58 0.13 16.16
C GLU A 17 -21.60 -0.89 16.69
N ASN A 18 -22.24 -0.57 17.82
CA ASN A 18 -23.10 -1.50 18.57
C ASN A 18 -24.43 -1.72 17.85
N ASN A 19 -24.33 -2.17 16.60
CA ASN A 19 -25.41 -2.36 15.66
C ASN A 19 -26.37 -3.39 16.25
N LYS A 20 -27.64 -3.02 16.36
CA LYS A 20 -28.70 -3.80 17.02
C LYS A 20 -29.06 -5.08 16.24
N GLN A 21 -28.47 -5.30 15.08
CA GLN A 21 -28.64 -6.50 14.27
C GLN A 21 -27.86 -7.68 14.86
N HIS A 22 -28.37 -8.90 14.65
CA HIS A 22 -27.68 -10.12 15.06
C HIS A 22 -26.32 -10.20 14.33
N LYS A 23 -25.23 -10.20 15.10
CA LYS A 23 -23.87 -10.32 14.57
C LYS A 23 -23.52 -11.80 14.46
N PHE A 24 -23.14 -12.24 13.27
CA PHE A 24 -22.47 -13.53 13.14
C PHE A 24 -21.05 -13.44 13.72
N PRO A 25 -20.48 -14.55 14.21
CA PRO A 25 -19.07 -14.59 14.59
C PRO A 25 -18.19 -14.20 13.40
N LEU A 26 -17.06 -13.52 13.63
CA LEU A 26 -16.09 -13.16 12.57
C LEU A 26 -15.67 -14.35 11.71
N LYS A 27 -15.63 -15.55 12.31
CA LYS A 27 -15.33 -16.80 11.63
C LYS A 27 -16.33 -17.13 10.50
N ALA A 28 -17.56 -16.63 10.56
CA ALA A 28 -18.54 -16.80 9.49
C ALA A 28 -18.22 -15.94 8.26
N TYR A 29 -17.55 -14.80 8.44
CA TYR A 29 -17.15 -13.91 7.36
C TYR A 29 -15.77 -14.26 6.79
N PHE A 30 -14.85 -14.71 7.66
CA PHE A 30 -13.49 -15.12 7.28
C PHE A 30 -13.22 -16.58 7.71
N PRO A 31 -13.87 -17.57 7.08
CA PRO A 31 -13.82 -18.96 7.51
C PRO A 31 -12.44 -19.61 7.32
N TYR A 32 -11.63 -19.11 6.39
CA TYR A 32 -10.36 -19.74 6.01
C TYR A 32 -9.13 -19.15 6.71
N ASN A 33 -9.24 -17.94 7.27
CA ASN A 33 -8.09 -17.28 7.89
C ASN A 33 -8.00 -17.59 9.40
N PRO A 34 -6.77 -17.60 9.98
CA PRO A 34 -6.58 -17.67 11.43
C PRO A 34 -7.27 -16.50 12.14
N HIS A 35 -7.95 -16.77 13.25
CA HIS A 35 -8.69 -15.73 13.98
C HIS A 35 -7.79 -14.58 14.44
N SER A 36 -6.57 -14.88 14.92
CA SER A 36 -5.59 -13.87 15.32
C SER A 36 -5.21 -12.94 14.17
N LEU A 37 -5.06 -13.46 12.95
CA LEU A 37 -4.74 -12.68 11.76
C LEU A 37 -5.89 -11.74 11.40
N VAL A 38 -7.13 -12.25 11.39
CA VAL A 38 -8.32 -11.43 11.15
C VAL A 38 -8.44 -10.32 12.18
N MET A 39 -8.22 -10.62 13.46
CA MET A 39 -8.25 -9.61 14.53
C MET A 39 -7.16 -8.55 14.38
N ALA A 40 -5.98 -8.91 13.85
CA ALA A 40 -4.92 -7.95 13.57
C ALA A 40 -5.33 -6.99 12.43
N PHE A 41 -5.98 -7.50 11.38
CA PHE A 41 -6.48 -6.70 10.26
C PHE A 41 -7.65 -5.79 10.63
N LEU A 42 -8.52 -6.21 11.55
CA LEU A 42 -9.68 -5.43 12.01
C LEU A 42 -9.34 -4.20 12.85
N LYS A 43 -8.11 -4.09 13.38
CA LYS A 43 -7.74 -2.90 14.14
C LYS A 43 -7.74 -1.69 13.23
N HIS A 44 -8.40 -0.62 13.63
CA HIS A 44 -8.35 0.62 12.88
C HIS A 44 -7.02 1.33 13.12
N PRO A 45 -6.26 1.75 12.08
CA PRO A 45 -4.94 2.31 12.32
C PRO A 45 -4.95 3.64 13.10
N SER A 46 -6.04 4.42 13.06
CA SER A 46 -6.19 5.63 13.88
C SER A 46 -6.30 5.36 15.38
N ASP A 47 -6.63 4.13 15.77
CA ASP A 47 -6.70 3.73 17.18
C ASP A 47 -5.30 3.38 17.74
N LEU A 48 -4.30 3.27 16.87
CA LEU A 48 -2.94 2.94 17.24
C LEU A 48 -2.15 4.20 17.62
N PRO A 49 -1.58 4.28 18.85
CA PRO A 49 -0.79 5.44 19.25
C PRO A 49 0.54 5.52 18.48
N GLY A 50 0.74 6.59 17.69
CA GLY A 50 2.03 7.00 17.12
C GLY A 50 2.91 5.85 16.58
N THR A 51 4.03 5.59 17.26
CA THR A 51 5.05 4.56 16.88
C THR A 51 4.53 3.13 16.89
N SER A 52 3.35 2.86 17.45
CA SER A 52 2.74 1.53 17.45
C SER A 52 2.17 1.10 16.10
N VAL A 53 1.91 2.03 15.17
CA VAL A 53 1.45 1.70 13.81
C VAL A 53 2.49 0.82 13.11
N TYR A 54 3.76 1.22 13.16
CA TYR A 54 4.86 0.42 12.60
C TYR A 54 4.95 -0.96 13.25
N GLN A 55 4.89 -1.04 14.59
CA GLN A 55 5.01 -2.31 15.32
C GLN A 55 3.86 -3.26 15.01
N HIS A 56 2.63 -2.73 14.98
CA HIS A 56 1.45 -3.51 14.62
C HIS A 56 1.54 -4.00 13.19
N LEU A 57 1.96 -3.14 12.26
CA LEU A 57 2.08 -3.49 10.85
C LEU A 57 3.20 -4.51 10.59
N ASP A 58 4.36 -4.37 11.23
CA ASP A 58 5.45 -5.34 11.13
C ASP A 58 5.03 -6.71 11.68
N HIS A 59 4.32 -6.71 12.82
CA HIS A 59 3.76 -7.93 13.41
C HIS A 59 2.70 -8.58 12.50
N LEU A 60 1.76 -7.80 11.97
CA LEU A 60 0.72 -8.26 11.05
C LEU A 60 1.34 -8.86 9.79
N ALA A 61 2.31 -8.18 9.19
CA ALA A 61 3.03 -8.66 8.02
C ALA A 61 3.78 -9.96 8.32
N GLY A 62 4.42 -10.07 9.49
CA GLY A 62 5.08 -11.30 9.96
C GLY A 62 4.09 -12.46 10.16
N MET A 63 2.91 -12.20 10.71
CA MET A 63 1.85 -13.20 10.87
C MET A 63 1.32 -13.70 9.52
N LEU A 64 1.07 -12.79 8.59
CA LEU A 64 0.62 -13.12 7.24
C LEU A 64 1.69 -13.93 6.50
N LYS A 65 2.95 -13.48 6.54
CA LYS A 65 4.10 -14.19 5.99
C LYS A 65 4.22 -15.60 6.53
N THR A 66 4.16 -15.76 7.85
CA THR A 66 4.21 -17.08 8.49
C THR A 66 3.06 -17.96 8.04
N THR A 67 1.85 -17.39 7.92
CA THR A 67 0.67 -18.13 7.45
C THR A 67 0.81 -18.61 6.01
N VAL A 68 1.43 -17.81 5.14
CA VAL A 68 1.62 -18.12 3.73
C VAL A 68 2.82 -19.05 3.49
N GLU A 69 3.96 -18.81 4.15
CA GLU A 69 5.22 -19.51 3.87
C GLU A 69 5.43 -20.78 4.71
N VAL A 70 5.06 -20.79 6.01
CA VAL A 70 5.37 -21.92 6.92
C VAL A 70 4.34 -23.03 6.79
N LYS A 71 3.09 -22.70 6.51
CA LYS A 71 2.06 -23.73 6.32
C LYS A 71 2.25 -24.52 5.04
N GLY A 72 3.10 -24.05 4.12
CA GLY A 72 3.17 -24.56 2.76
C GLY A 72 1.79 -24.39 2.14
N SER A 73 1.54 -23.30 1.43
CA SER A 73 0.32 -23.15 0.64
C SER A 73 0.32 -24.19 -0.50
N GLU A 74 0.10 -25.46 -0.16
CA GLU A 74 0.03 -26.58 -1.10
C GLU A 74 -1.23 -26.47 -1.96
N SER A 75 -2.22 -25.66 -1.54
CA SER A 75 -3.39 -25.31 -2.32
C SER A 75 -3.43 -23.84 -2.71
N SER A 76 -3.81 -23.57 -3.96
CA SER A 76 -4.06 -22.21 -4.48
C SER A 76 -5.17 -21.49 -3.71
N ASP A 77 -6.09 -22.23 -3.09
CA ASP A 77 -7.22 -21.70 -2.33
C ASP A 77 -6.79 -21.01 -1.05
N GLU A 78 -5.85 -21.58 -0.29
CA GLU A 78 -5.34 -20.94 0.94
C GLU A 78 -4.56 -19.66 0.65
N LEU A 79 -3.76 -19.67 -0.41
CA LEU A 79 -3.02 -18.49 -0.87
C LEU A 79 -3.99 -17.38 -1.27
N PHE A 80 -5.00 -17.72 -2.07
CA PHE A 80 -6.05 -16.78 -2.46
C PHE A 80 -6.77 -16.20 -1.25
N ASN A 81 -7.18 -17.02 -0.26
CA ASN A 81 -7.89 -16.53 0.93
C ASN A 81 -7.05 -15.56 1.78
N ASN A 82 -5.73 -15.77 1.89
CA ASN A 82 -4.84 -14.87 2.62
C ASN A 82 -4.58 -13.56 1.85
N TRP A 83 -4.39 -13.65 0.54
CA TRP A 83 -4.28 -12.46 -0.31
C TRP A 83 -5.58 -11.67 -0.35
N PHE A 84 -6.72 -12.34 -0.49
CA PHE A 84 -8.04 -11.73 -0.52
C PHE A 84 -8.36 -11.00 0.78
N LEU A 85 -7.97 -11.57 1.93
CA LEU A 85 -8.05 -10.88 3.22
C LEU A 85 -7.25 -9.57 3.19
N LEU A 86 -5.99 -9.61 2.72
CA LEU A 86 -5.16 -8.40 2.61
C LEU A 86 -5.79 -7.35 1.67
N ILE A 87 -6.37 -7.77 0.53
CA ILE A 87 -7.03 -6.86 -0.41
C ILE A 87 -8.20 -6.12 0.24
N HIS A 88 -9.00 -6.82 1.06
CA HIS A 88 -10.12 -6.22 1.79
C HIS A 88 -9.66 -5.14 2.79
N PHE A 89 -8.47 -5.31 3.37
CA PHE A 89 -7.85 -4.35 4.28
C PHE A 89 -6.64 -3.66 3.63
N GLY A 90 -6.84 -3.18 2.39
CA GLY A 90 -5.76 -2.63 1.56
C GLY A 90 -5.06 -1.39 2.12
N GLU A 91 -5.68 -0.70 3.08
CA GLU A 91 -5.07 0.40 3.84
C GLU A 91 -3.72 0.03 4.49
N TRP A 92 -3.53 -1.25 4.86
CA TRP A 92 -2.25 -1.71 5.41
C TRP A 92 -1.14 -1.76 4.36
N ALA A 93 -1.45 -1.90 3.07
CA ALA A 93 -0.46 -1.82 2.00
C ALA A 93 0.01 -0.38 1.81
N ASP A 94 -0.90 0.60 1.84
CA ASP A 94 -0.56 2.03 1.77
C ASP A 94 0.28 2.44 2.98
N LEU A 95 -0.09 1.99 4.18
CA LEU A 95 0.66 2.23 5.40
C LEU A 95 2.03 1.56 5.36
N ALA A 96 2.16 0.38 4.74
CA ALA A 96 3.46 -0.25 4.55
C ALA A 96 4.36 0.57 3.62
N ALA A 97 3.82 1.07 2.51
CA ALA A 97 4.56 1.96 1.61
C ALA A 97 4.98 3.25 2.32
N GLU A 98 4.10 3.89 3.10
CA GLU A 98 4.44 5.07 3.92
C GLU A 98 5.55 4.74 4.92
N GLN A 99 5.38 3.67 5.71
CA GLN A 99 6.35 3.29 6.75
C GLN A 99 7.70 2.89 6.17
N LEU A 100 7.76 2.25 4.99
CA LEU A 100 9.01 1.93 4.31
C LEU A 100 9.81 3.19 3.91
N LEU A 101 9.12 4.31 3.65
CA LEU A 101 9.76 5.58 3.28
C LEU A 101 10.09 6.45 4.50
N LEU A 102 9.36 6.31 5.59
CA LEU A 102 9.56 7.09 6.83
C LEU A 102 10.50 6.41 7.83
N SER A 103 10.48 5.08 7.89
CA SER A 103 11.25 4.31 8.86
C SER A 103 12.71 4.19 8.41
N GLN A 104 13.63 4.51 9.30
CA GLN A 104 15.05 4.14 9.11
C GLN A 104 15.29 2.65 9.35
N ALA A 105 14.32 1.95 9.96
CA ALA A 105 14.45 0.53 10.26
C ALA A 105 14.14 -0.32 9.02
N GLU A 106 15.07 -1.22 8.71
CA GLU A 106 14.91 -2.17 7.61
C GLU A 106 13.89 -3.25 8.00
N SER A 107 12.63 -3.09 7.58
CA SER A 107 11.64 -4.17 7.73
C SER A 107 11.53 -5.02 6.48
N SER A 108 12.03 -6.25 6.58
CA SER A 108 11.79 -7.28 5.57
C SER A 108 10.32 -7.72 5.52
N ASN A 109 9.57 -7.60 6.63
CA ASN A 109 8.16 -7.96 6.69
C ASN A 109 7.30 -6.97 5.90
N LEU A 110 7.56 -5.66 6.01
CA LEU A 110 6.81 -4.64 5.26
C LEU A 110 7.06 -4.76 3.75
N LEU A 111 8.32 -4.97 3.33
CA LEU A 111 8.65 -5.26 1.94
C LEU A 111 7.92 -6.51 1.44
N TRP A 112 7.92 -7.58 2.24
CA TRP A 112 7.22 -8.81 1.92
C TRP A 112 5.72 -8.56 1.74
N LEU A 113 5.08 -7.78 2.63
CA LEU A 113 3.66 -7.46 2.56
C LEU A 113 3.32 -6.73 1.25
N LEU A 114 4.12 -5.73 0.89
CA LEU A 114 3.90 -4.95 -0.33
C LEU A 114 4.09 -5.81 -1.59
N VAL A 115 5.12 -6.67 -1.62
CA VAL A 115 5.31 -7.61 -2.74
C VAL A 115 4.15 -8.61 -2.81
N PHE A 116 3.70 -9.15 -1.67
CA PHE A 116 2.58 -10.09 -1.61
C PHE A 116 1.25 -9.47 -2.06
N TYR A 117 1.03 -8.19 -1.78
CA TYR A 117 -0.15 -7.44 -2.24
C TYR A 117 -0.26 -7.43 -3.78
N TYR A 118 0.85 -7.19 -4.48
CA TYR A 118 0.89 -7.12 -5.95
C TYR A 118 1.12 -8.46 -6.65
N ALA A 119 1.80 -9.41 -5.99
CA ALA A 119 2.15 -10.70 -6.56
C ALA A 119 2.06 -11.83 -5.53
N PRO A 120 0.84 -12.25 -5.18
CA PRO A 120 0.62 -13.30 -4.19
C PRO A 120 1.20 -14.64 -4.62
N ASN A 121 1.24 -14.90 -5.93
CA ASN A 121 1.66 -16.17 -6.52
C ASN A 121 3.16 -16.29 -6.80
N ASN A 122 3.96 -15.24 -6.53
CA ASN A 122 5.40 -15.32 -6.76
C ASN A 122 6.00 -16.42 -5.89
N GLU A 123 6.82 -17.28 -6.48
CA GLU A 123 7.62 -18.25 -5.72
C GLU A 123 8.57 -17.53 -4.77
N ASN A 124 9.05 -18.22 -3.73
CA ASN A 124 9.92 -17.61 -2.72
C ASN A 124 11.17 -16.94 -3.32
N GLN A 125 11.78 -17.53 -4.35
CA GLN A 125 12.93 -16.94 -5.04
C GLN A 125 12.57 -15.67 -5.81
N GLN A 126 11.49 -15.71 -6.60
CA GLN A 126 10.99 -14.53 -7.33
C GLN A 126 10.60 -13.40 -6.37
N ARG A 127 9.89 -13.74 -5.28
CA ARG A 127 9.50 -12.78 -4.23
C ARG A 127 10.72 -12.13 -3.60
N THR A 128 11.75 -12.91 -3.27
CA THR A 128 13.01 -12.39 -2.70
C THR A 128 13.67 -11.40 -3.66
N GLN A 129 13.72 -11.71 -4.96
CA GLN A 129 14.25 -10.81 -5.98
C GLN A 129 13.43 -9.52 -6.07
N THR A 130 12.10 -9.61 -6.13
CA THR A 130 11.22 -8.42 -6.15
C THR A 130 11.37 -7.59 -4.87
N MET A 131 11.59 -8.20 -3.70
CA MET A 131 11.84 -7.48 -2.45
C MET A 131 13.16 -6.69 -2.49
N VAL A 132 14.21 -7.24 -3.10
CA VAL A 132 15.49 -6.54 -3.28
C VAL A 132 15.34 -5.32 -4.18
N GLU A 133 14.57 -5.46 -5.27
CA GLU A 133 14.25 -4.35 -6.17
C GLU A 133 13.38 -3.29 -5.50
N ALA A 134 12.32 -3.70 -4.79
CA ALA A 134 11.50 -2.77 -4.02
C ALA A 134 12.32 -2.04 -2.95
N ARG A 135 13.30 -2.72 -2.34
CA ARG A 135 14.20 -2.13 -1.36
C ARG A 135 15.09 -1.05 -1.97
N SER A 136 15.71 -1.32 -3.11
CA SER A 136 16.59 -0.33 -3.77
C SER A 136 15.83 0.95 -4.14
N VAL A 137 14.56 0.80 -4.53
CA VAL A 137 13.65 1.93 -4.78
C VAL A 137 13.38 2.72 -3.50
N CYS A 138 13.07 2.04 -2.39
CA CYS A 138 12.88 2.69 -1.09
C CYS A 138 14.14 3.46 -0.64
N ASP A 139 15.32 2.85 -0.77
CA ASP A 139 16.60 3.48 -0.41
C ASP A 139 16.87 4.74 -1.26
N TYR A 140 16.58 4.66 -2.56
CA TYR A 140 16.72 5.80 -3.46
C TYR A 140 15.75 6.93 -3.11
N LEU A 141 14.46 6.64 -2.93
CA LEU A 141 13.46 7.64 -2.52
C LEU A 141 13.77 8.26 -1.14
N THR A 142 14.28 7.45 -0.21
CA THR A 142 14.73 7.92 1.10
C THR A 142 15.94 8.86 0.96
N SER A 143 16.86 8.58 0.04
CA SER A 143 17.96 9.50 -0.29
C SER A 143 17.43 10.83 -0.85
N LEU A 144 16.51 10.78 -1.81
CA LEU A 144 15.87 11.98 -2.37
C LEU A 144 15.15 12.82 -1.31
N SER A 145 14.55 12.18 -0.30
CA SER A 145 13.89 12.88 0.82
C SER A 145 14.83 13.78 1.64
N ARG A 146 16.14 13.54 1.55
CA ARG A 146 17.18 14.29 2.29
C ARG A 146 17.85 15.36 1.44
N MET A 147 17.59 15.39 0.13
CA MET A 147 18.16 16.39 -0.78
C MET A 147 17.47 17.75 -0.58
N PRO A 148 18.16 18.87 -0.79
CA PRO A 148 17.57 20.21 -0.65
C PRO A 148 16.53 20.51 -1.74
N THR A 149 16.73 19.96 -2.94
CA THR A 149 15.85 20.11 -4.10
C THR A 149 15.81 18.78 -4.84
N ILE A 150 14.64 18.43 -5.36
CA ILE A 150 14.43 17.27 -6.22
C ILE A 150 13.64 17.69 -7.45
N SER A 151 13.73 16.88 -8.51
CA SER A 151 13.06 17.10 -9.79
C SER A 151 12.33 15.83 -10.23
N VAL A 152 11.41 15.94 -11.19
CA VAL A 152 10.77 14.77 -11.79
C VAL A 152 11.77 13.88 -12.52
N ALA A 153 12.84 14.45 -13.09
CA ALA A 153 13.89 13.69 -13.76
C ALA A 153 14.59 12.69 -12.81
N ASP A 154 14.72 13.03 -11.53
CA ASP A 154 15.27 12.11 -10.52
C ASP A 154 14.39 10.86 -10.38
N LEU A 155 13.06 11.03 -10.37
CA LEU A 155 12.11 9.92 -10.32
C LEU A 155 11.99 9.16 -11.64
N GLN A 156 12.24 9.80 -12.78
CA GLN A 156 12.18 9.17 -14.11
C GLN A 156 13.15 7.99 -14.27
N THR A 157 14.27 8.03 -13.56
CA THR A 157 15.25 6.95 -13.53
C THR A 157 14.65 5.62 -13.03
N LEU A 158 13.66 5.69 -12.14
CA LEU A 158 12.98 4.52 -11.58
C LEU A 158 12.07 3.86 -12.61
N PHE A 159 11.32 4.66 -13.39
CA PHE A 159 10.46 4.15 -14.48
C PHE A 159 11.27 3.55 -15.63
N SER A 160 12.39 4.21 -15.96
CA SER A 160 13.24 3.90 -17.12
C SER A 160 14.25 2.77 -16.87
N SER A 161 14.37 2.31 -15.62
CA SER A 161 15.27 1.22 -15.26
C SER A 161 14.87 -0.07 -15.97
N LYS A 162 15.82 -0.79 -16.58
CA LYS A 162 15.59 -2.06 -17.31
C LYS A 162 14.91 -3.15 -16.46
N THR A 163 14.85 -2.98 -15.15
CA THR A 163 14.07 -3.76 -14.19
C THR A 163 12.57 -3.73 -14.48
N SER A 164 12.01 -2.63 -15.01
CA SER A 164 10.59 -2.52 -15.36
C SER A 164 10.19 -3.29 -16.62
N VAL A 165 11.17 -3.64 -17.47
CA VAL A 165 10.92 -4.32 -18.76
C VAL A 165 10.63 -5.82 -18.59
N ASN A 166 11.11 -6.43 -17.50
CA ASN A 166 11.05 -7.88 -17.33
C ASN A 166 9.98 -8.39 -16.35
N GLN A 167 9.42 -7.53 -15.47
CA GLN A 167 8.39 -7.94 -14.51
C GLN A 167 7.33 -6.85 -14.26
N PRO A 168 6.08 -7.03 -14.73
CA PRO A 168 4.97 -6.09 -14.53
C PRO A 168 4.68 -5.76 -13.05
N VAL A 169 4.97 -6.70 -12.14
CA VAL A 169 4.76 -6.54 -10.69
C VAL A 169 5.67 -5.46 -10.10
N THR A 170 6.95 -5.45 -10.45
CA THR A 170 7.91 -4.45 -9.94
C THR A 170 7.46 -3.04 -10.30
N LYS A 171 6.88 -2.87 -11.50
CA LYS A 171 6.32 -1.59 -11.93
C LYS A 171 5.22 -1.09 -10.99
N HIS A 172 4.26 -1.94 -10.63
CA HIS A 172 3.18 -1.58 -9.72
C HIS A 172 3.68 -1.20 -8.32
N ILE A 173 4.68 -1.91 -7.81
CA ILE A 173 5.31 -1.61 -6.52
C ILE A 173 6.05 -0.26 -6.58
N VAL A 174 6.85 -0.04 -7.64
CA VAL A 174 7.56 1.23 -7.86
C VAL A 174 6.57 2.38 -7.92
N MET A 175 5.47 2.22 -8.66
CA MET A 175 4.43 3.24 -8.76
C MET A 175 3.80 3.55 -7.40
N HIS A 176 3.43 2.52 -6.62
CA HIS A 176 2.89 2.71 -5.29
C HIS A 176 3.86 3.46 -4.36
N LEU A 177 5.15 3.09 -4.38
CA LEU A 177 6.18 3.77 -3.59
C LEU A 177 6.36 5.24 -4.03
N ILE A 178 6.36 5.53 -5.33
CA ILE A 178 6.49 6.90 -5.84
C ILE A 178 5.27 7.74 -5.48
N ILE A 179 4.05 7.20 -5.64
CA ILE A 179 2.82 7.92 -5.26
C ILE A 179 2.79 8.15 -3.74
N SER A 180 3.18 7.17 -2.95
CA SER A 180 3.32 7.32 -1.49
C SER A 180 4.36 8.38 -1.13
N PHE A 181 5.49 8.41 -1.83
CA PHE A 181 6.53 9.41 -1.65
C PHE A 181 6.01 10.83 -1.90
N VAL A 182 5.36 11.08 -3.04
CA VAL A 182 4.86 12.43 -3.37
C VAL A 182 3.70 12.86 -2.48
N LEU A 183 2.93 11.93 -1.91
CA LEU A 183 1.82 12.26 -1.02
C LEU A 183 2.27 12.47 0.43
N PHE A 184 3.20 11.66 0.94
CA PHE A 184 3.53 11.65 2.38
C PHE A 184 4.83 12.36 2.73
N ILE A 185 5.79 12.44 1.80
CA ILE A 185 7.11 13.04 2.07
C ILE A 185 7.13 14.51 1.64
N PRO A 186 7.56 15.46 2.51
CA PRO A 186 7.55 16.89 2.19
C PRO A 186 8.25 17.26 0.88
N ASN A 187 9.44 16.73 0.64
CA ASN A 187 10.17 16.97 -0.60
C ASN A 187 9.44 16.38 -1.81
N GLY A 188 8.87 15.19 -1.68
CA GLY A 188 8.06 14.58 -2.74
C GLY A 188 6.87 15.45 -3.16
N ARG A 189 6.22 16.11 -2.19
CA ARG A 189 5.07 17.00 -2.47
C ARG A 189 5.43 18.17 -3.37
N THR A 190 6.68 18.66 -3.35
CA THR A 190 7.07 19.83 -4.15
C THR A 190 7.06 19.55 -5.65
N ILE A 191 7.22 18.28 -6.05
CA ILE A 191 7.25 17.86 -7.46
C ILE A 191 5.99 17.08 -7.88
N ALA A 192 5.01 16.91 -6.99
CA ALA A 192 3.86 16.05 -7.23
C ALA A 192 3.06 16.44 -8.49
N ARG A 193 2.78 17.73 -8.69
CA ARG A 193 2.06 18.23 -9.87
C ARG A 193 2.85 18.04 -11.17
N GLU A 194 4.15 18.31 -11.13
CA GLU A 194 5.01 18.12 -12.29
C GLU A 194 5.08 16.63 -12.69
N LEU A 195 5.12 15.73 -11.70
CA LEU A 195 5.07 14.29 -11.92
C LEU A 195 3.73 13.87 -12.55
N ILE A 196 2.60 14.40 -12.07
CA ILE A 196 1.28 14.11 -12.66
C ILE A 196 1.19 14.64 -14.10
N ALA A 197 1.66 15.86 -14.37
CA ALA A 197 1.73 16.41 -15.72
C ALA A 197 2.58 15.52 -16.65
N TYR A 198 3.68 14.95 -16.15
CA TYR A 198 4.49 13.98 -16.88
C TYR A 198 3.69 12.71 -17.24
N PHE A 199 2.92 12.14 -16.30
CA PHE A 199 2.07 10.97 -16.60
C PHE A 199 0.95 11.29 -17.59
N ILE A 200 0.31 12.45 -17.47
CA ILE A 200 -0.73 12.90 -18.40
C ILE A 200 -0.14 13.01 -19.81
N ALA A 201 1.02 13.65 -19.95
CA ALA A 201 1.70 13.81 -21.25
C ALA A 201 2.17 12.47 -21.83
N GLY A 202 2.55 11.51 -20.98
CA GLY A 202 2.98 10.17 -21.39
C GLY A 202 1.83 9.24 -21.80
N GLY A 203 0.60 9.51 -21.36
CA GLY A 203 -0.63 8.76 -21.71
C GLY A 203 -0.73 7.32 -21.16
N CYS A 204 0.40 6.68 -20.87
CA CYS A 204 0.48 5.38 -20.20
C CYS A 204 0.35 5.57 -18.67
N GLU A 205 -0.26 4.60 -17.98
CA GLU A 205 -0.34 4.52 -16.50
C GLU A 205 -1.41 5.39 -15.81
N ILE A 206 -2.18 6.19 -16.55
CA ILE A 206 -3.27 7.02 -15.99
C ILE A 206 -4.25 6.23 -15.10
N PRO A 207 -4.80 5.06 -15.51
CA PRO A 207 -5.73 4.31 -14.67
C PRO A 207 -5.10 3.77 -13.38
N GLU A 208 -3.80 3.45 -13.43
CA GLU A 208 -3.06 2.93 -12.29
C GLU A 208 -2.77 4.04 -11.28
N VAL A 209 -2.26 5.18 -11.75
CA VAL A 209 -1.96 6.36 -10.93
C VAL A 209 -3.23 6.91 -10.30
N THR A 210 -4.31 7.09 -11.08
CA THR A 210 -5.60 7.58 -10.54
C THR A 210 -6.22 6.58 -9.56
N GLY A 211 -6.08 5.27 -9.81
CA GLY A 211 -6.49 4.22 -8.89
C GLY A 211 -5.75 4.29 -7.56
N LEU A 212 -4.42 4.44 -7.58
CA LEU A 212 -3.58 4.58 -6.39
C LEU A 212 -3.87 5.87 -5.63
N LEU A 213 -3.98 7.01 -6.32
CA LEU A 213 -4.34 8.29 -5.69
C LEU A 213 -5.70 8.21 -5.00
N THR A 214 -6.70 7.59 -5.63
CA THR A 214 -8.03 7.39 -5.04
C THR A 214 -7.95 6.49 -3.81
N HIS A 215 -7.24 5.36 -3.94
CA HIS A 215 -7.06 4.40 -2.86
C HIS A 215 -6.40 5.02 -1.63
N ILE A 216 -5.23 5.64 -1.83
CA ILE A 216 -4.44 6.26 -0.77
C ILE A 216 -5.20 7.45 -0.16
N SER A 217 -5.91 8.25 -0.96
CA SER A 217 -6.74 9.36 -0.45
C SER A 217 -7.86 8.84 0.48
N ASN A 218 -8.55 7.77 0.09
CA ASN A 218 -9.58 7.16 0.92
C ASN A 218 -9.00 6.62 2.23
N THR A 219 -7.91 5.87 2.17
CA THR A 219 -7.18 5.39 3.36
C THR A 219 -6.79 6.57 4.26
N ALA A 220 -6.08 7.55 3.72
CA ALA A 220 -5.58 8.72 4.43
C ALA A 220 -6.69 9.56 5.08
N SER A 221 -7.88 9.64 4.46
CA SER A 221 -9.02 10.39 5.01
C SER A 221 -9.54 9.82 6.34
N GLN A 222 -9.34 8.52 6.57
CA GLN A 222 -9.79 7.81 7.77
C GLN A 222 -8.74 7.84 8.88
N LEU A 223 -7.47 8.08 8.51
CA LEU A 223 -6.32 8.14 9.42
C LEU A 223 -6.20 9.44 10.23
N GLY A 224 -7.15 10.36 10.07
CA GLY A 224 -7.28 11.58 10.86
C GLY A 224 -6.43 12.77 10.37
N VAL A 225 -6.36 13.81 11.20
CA VAL A 225 -5.87 15.16 10.82
C VAL A 225 -4.43 15.16 10.29
N LYS A 226 -3.58 14.23 10.75
CA LYS A 226 -2.18 14.10 10.29
C LYS A 226 -2.08 14.01 8.76
N TYR A 227 -3.06 13.39 8.11
CA TYR A 227 -3.04 13.11 6.68
C TYR A 227 -3.83 14.11 5.84
N GLN A 228 -4.43 15.13 6.45
CA GLN A 228 -5.32 16.07 5.75
C GLN A 228 -4.62 16.78 4.57
N CYS A 229 -3.33 17.11 4.69
CA CYS A 229 -2.56 17.68 3.58
C CYS A 229 -2.36 16.69 2.42
N SER A 230 -2.11 15.42 2.73
CA SER A 230 -1.96 14.36 1.73
C SER A 230 -3.27 14.07 1.00
N VAL A 231 -4.39 14.02 1.74
CA VAL A 231 -5.74 13.85 1.17
C VAL A 231 -6.07 15.01 0.24
N LYS A 232 -5.85 16.24 0.69
CA LYS A 232 -6.09 17.43 -0.15
C LYS A 232 -5.25 17.36 -1.43
N LEU A 233 -3.95 17.09 -1.30
CA LEU A 233 -3.07 16.99 -2.45
C LEU A 233 -3.52 15.87 -3.41
N ALA A 234 -3.83 14.67 -2.91
CA ALA A 234 -4.30 13.57 -3.74
C ALA A 234 -5.57 13.95 -4.52
N ASN A 235 -6.52 14.63 -3.88
CA ASN A 235 -7.75 15.08 -4.53
C ASN A 235 -7.49 16.18 -5.57
N ASP A 236 -6.60 17.13 -5.28
CA ASP A 236 -6.18 18.16 -6.24
C ASP A 236 -5.55 17.51 -7.49
N LEU A 237 -4.65 16.54 -7.28
CA LEU A 237 -4.00 15.79 -8.38
C LEU A 237 -4.99 14.94 -9.19
N LEU A 238 -6.00 14.34 -8.53
CA LEU A 238 -7.06 13.60 -9.23
C LEU A 238 -7.90 14.52 -10.13
N GLN A 239 -8.14 15.76 -9.72
CA GLN A 239 -8.84 16.74 -10.55
C GLN A 239 -8.02 17.11 -11.80
N GLU A 240 -6.69 17.19 -11.70
CA GLU A 240 -5.82 17.47 -12.86
C GLU A 240 -5.98 16.41 -13.96
N PHE A 241 -6.19 15.14 -13.62
CA PHE A 241 -6.49 14.08 -14.60
C PHE A 241 -7.89 14.21 -15.25
N GLN A 242 -8.87 14.78 -14.54
CA GLN A 242 -10.24 14.95 -15.04
C GLN A 242 -10.38 16.18 -15.92
N CYS A 243 -9.61 17.22 -15.64
CA CYS A 243 -9.69 18.49 -16.35
C CYS A 243 -8.90 18.52 -17.66
N GLY A 244 -8.09 17.49 -17.96
CA GLY A 244 -7.39 17.31 -19.24
C GLY A 244 -6.76 18.61 -19.74
N VAL A 245 -5.64 19.01 -19.16
CA VAL A 245 -4.86 20.16 -19.66
C VAL A 245 -4.43 19.90 -21.10
#